data_AF-A0A933LGR0-F1
#
_entry.id   AF-A0A933LGR0-F1
#
_cell.length_a   1.000
_cell.length_b   1.000
_cell.length_c   1.000
_cell.angle_alpha   90.00
_cell.angle_beta   90.00
_cell.angle_gamma   90.00
#
_symmetry.space_group_name_H-M   'P 1'
#
loop_
_entity.id
_entity.type
_entity.pdbx_description
1 polymer ?
#
loop_
_entity_poly.entity_id
_entity_poly.type
_entity_poly.pdbx_seq_one_letter_code
_entity_poly.pdbx_strand_id
1 'polypeptide(L)' 'MFTDTEIKAAGLRALVAALGDVQAEKFVALIQREPFDYTKWQRTLWPDKNLEEISQAAMKRRQETGREEEAK' A
#
# COMPACT_ATOMS: atom_id res chain seq x y z
N MET A 1 13.25 -5.37 -7.58
CA MET A 1 12.02 -5.44 -6.76
C MET A 1 12.44 -5.95 -5.39
N PHE A 2 12.01 -5.32 -4.29
CA PHE A 2 12.36 -5.82 -2.96
C PHE A 2 11.75 -7.20 -2.76
N THR A 3 12.49 -8.07 -2.09
CA THR A 3 11.98 -9.37 -1.63
C THR A 3 10.99 -9.17 -0.48
N ASP A 4 10.10 -10.13 -0.28
CA ASP A 4 9.15 -10.12 0.85
C ASP A 4 9.86 -9.92 2.19
N THR A 5 11.04 -10.52 2.35
CA THR A 5 11.88 -10.39 3.54
C THR A 5 12.39 -8.96 3.72
N GLU A 6 12.85 -8.32 2.66
CA GLU A 6 13.33 -6.94 2.70
C GLU A 6 12.19 -5.95 3.01
N ILE A 7 11.00 -6.17 2.44
CA ILE A 7 9.81 -5.36 2.72
C ILE A 7 9.42 -5.47 4.20
N LYS A 8 9.37 -6.68 4.75
CA LYS A 8 9.04 -6.90 6.17
C LYS A 8 10.08 -6.28 7.10
N ALA A 9 11.36 -6.45 6.80
CA ALA A 9 12.45 -5.89 7.60
C ALA A 9 12.43 -4.35 7.60
N ALA A 10 12.17 -3.73 6.44
CA ALA A 10 12.03 -2.28 6.34
C ALA A 10 10.79 -1.77 7.08
N GLY A 11 9.66 -2.46 6.95
CA GLY A 11 8.42 -2.12 7.66
C GLY A 11 8.56 -2.19 9.18
N LEU A 12 9.20 -3.23 9.71
CA LEU A 12 9.43 -3.36 11.15
C LEU A 12 10.32 -2.24 11.70
N ARG A 13 11.40 -1.88 10.98
CA ARG A 13 12.26 -0.74 11.35
C ARG A 13 11.48 0.57 11.38
N ALA A 14 10.62 0.80 10.39
CA ALA A 14 9.79 2.00 10.35
C ALA A 14 8.79 2.06 11.52
N LEU A 15 8.17 0.92 11.86
CA LEU A 15 7.26 0.84 13.01
C LEU A 15 7.96 1.14 14.33
N VAL A 16 9.14 0.53 14.56
CA VAL A 16 9.93 0.77 15.77
C VAL A 16 10.39 2.23 15.83
N ALA A 17 10.86 2.80 14.71
CA ALA A 17 11.27 4.21 14.67
C ALA A 17 10.13 5.19 14.97
N ALA A 18 8.89 4.87 14.56
CA ALA A 18 7.73 5.73 14.76
C ALA A 18 7.04 5.55 16.13
N LEU A 19 7.01 4.32 16.66
CA LEU A 19 6.19 3.97 17.82
C LEU A 19 7.02 3.54 19.05
N GLY A 20 8.29 3.21 18.86
CA GLY A 20 9.13 2.53 19.86
C GLY A 20 8.83 1.02 19.93
N ASP A 21 9.72 0.26 20.58
CA ASP A 21 9.71 -1.21 20.56
C ASP A 21 8.38 -1.81 21.07
N VAL A 22 7.92 -1.36 22.23
CA VAL A 22 6.72 -1.91 22.90
C VAL A 22 5.45 -1.65 22.09
N GLN A 23 5.29 -0.46 21.51
CA GLN A 23 4.09 -0.12 20.75
C GLN A 23 4.12 -0.74 19.35
N ALA A 24 5.31 -0.87 18.74
CA ALA A 24 5.47 -1.59 17.47
C ALA A 24 5.09 -3.07 17.61
N GLU A 25 5.51 -3.73 18.69
CA GLU A 25 5.12 -5.12 18.97
C GLU A 25 3.59 -5.24 19.16
N LYS A 26 3.00 -4.33 19.95
CA LYS A 26 1.54 -4.29 20.15
C LYS A 26 0.79 -4.07 18.82
N PHE A 27 1.29 -3.20 17.96
CA PHE A 27 0.71 -2.95 16.63
C PHE A 27 0.71 -4.24 15.79
N VAL A 28 1.83 -4.95 15.72
CA VAL A 28 1.94 -6.21 14.99
C VAL A 28 0.97 -7.26 15.56
N ALA A 29 0.88 -7.36 16.89
CA ALA A 29 -0.06 -8.27 17.55
C ALA A 29 -1.52 -7.93 17.23
N LEU A 30 -1.90 -6.65 17.17
CA LEU A 30 -3.26 -6.22 16.82
C LEU A 30 -3.59 -6.54 15.36
N ILE A 31 -2.68 -6.24 14.43
CA ILE A 31 -2.86 -6.53 12.99
C ILE A 31 -2.94 -8.04 12.72
N GLN A 32 -2.31 -8.88 13.54
CA GLN A 32 -2.45 -10.34 13.42
C GLN A 32 -3.78 -10.87 14.00
N ARG A 33 -4.31 -10.20 15.03
CA ARG A 33 -5.55 -10.63 15.71
C ARG A 33 -6.81 -10.15 14.99
N GLU A 34 -6.76 -8.98 14.39
CA GLU A 34 -7.88 -8.34 13.72
C GLU A 34 -7.62 -8.28 12.21
N PRO A 35 -8.56 -8.71 11.35
CA PRO A 35 -8.38 -8.58 9.91
C PRO A 35 -8.26 -7.10 9.53
N PHE A 36 -7.12 -6.74 8.93
CA PHE A 36 -6.90 -5.40 8.41
C PHE A 36 -7.82 -5.14 7.21
N ASP A 37 -8.72 -4.16 7.34
CA ASP A 37 -9.60 -3.75 6.26
C ASP A 37 -8.83 -2.92 5.21
N TYR A 38 -8.24 -3.63 4.25
CA TYR A 38 -7.54 -3.03 3.12
C TYR A 38 -8.45 -2.09 2.31
N THR A 39 -9.74 -2.39 2.18
CA THR A 39 -10.68 -1.55 1.42
C THR A 39 -10.87 -0.19 2.11
N LYS A 40 -10.98 -0.20 3.43
CA LYS A 40 -11.08 1.03 4.22
C LYS A 40 -9.79 1.84 4.15
N TRP A 41 -8.63 1.21 4.30
CA TRP A 41 -7.34 1.91 4.19
C TRP A 41 -7.08 2.46 2.78
N GLN A 42 -7.43 1.70 1.73
CA GLN A 42 -7.25 2.15 0.36
C GLN A 42 -8.01 3.46 0.08
N ARG A 43 -9.20 3.63 0.65
CA ARG A 43 -9.99 4.87 0.51
C ARG A 43 -9.29 6.07 1.11
N THR A 44 -8.40 5.89 2.09
CA THR A 44 -7.65 7.00 2.71
C THR A 44 -6.43 7.42 1.89
N LEU A 45 -6.02 6.64 0.88
CA LEU A 45 -4.83 6.95 0.06
C LEU A 45 -5.07 8.10 -0.92
N TRP A 46 -6.33 8.33 -1.31
CA TRP A 46 -6.73 9.39 -2.24
C TRP A 46 -7.90 10.18 -1.66
N PRO A 47 -7.69 10.94 -0.57
CA PRO A 47 -8.77 11.69 0.09
C PRO A 47 -9.46 12.69 -0.86
N ASP A 48 -8.72 13.20 -1.85
CA ASP A 48 -9.18 14.22 -2.80
C ASP A 48 -9.71 13.63 -4.12
N LYS A 49 -9.80 12.30 -4.25
CA LYS A 49 -10.30 11.64 -5.47
C LYS A 49 -11.39 10.65 -5.17
N ASN A 50 -12.46 10.71 -5.94
CA ASN A 50 -13.50 9.68 -5.87
C ASN A 50 -13.04 8.40 -6.60
N LEU A 51 -13.77 7.29 -6.34
CA LEU A 51 -13.45 5.98 -6.90
C LEU A 51 -13.44 5.97 -8.44
N GLU A 52 -14.31 6.76 -9.07
CA GLU A 52 -14.42 6.84 -10.52
C GLU A 52 -13.21 7.55 -11.13
N GLU A 53 -12.72 8.62 -10.51
CA GLU A 53 -11.49 9.31 -10.94
C GLU A 53 -10.25 8.40 -10.81
N ILE A 54 -10.18 7.60 -9.74
CA ILE A 54 -9.10 6.61 -9.55
C ILE A 54 -9.20 5.52 -10.64
N SER A 55 -10.40 5.04 -10.92
CA SER A 55 -10.66 4.05 -11.97
C SER A 55 -10.28 4.58 -13.36
N GLN A 56 -10.70 5.81 -13.69
CA GLN A 56 -10.35 6.46 -14.95
C GLN A 56 -8.84 6.67 -15.08
N ALA A 57 -8.16 7.10 -14.02
CA ALA A 57 -6.70 7.25 -14.01
C ALA A 57 -5.98 5.92 -14.22
N ALA A 58 -6.45 4.84 -13.58
CA ALA A 58 -5.91 3.50 -13.77
C ALA A 58 -6.11 3.00 -15.22
N MET A 59 -7.30 3.20 -15.79
CA MET A 59 -7.61 2.82 -17.17
C MET A 59 -6.78 3.62 -18.18
N LYS A 60 -6.61 4.93 -17.96
CA LYS A 60 -5.75 5.79 -18.79
C LYS A 60 -4.31 5.30 -18.76
N ARG A 61 -3.78 5.01 -17.57
CA ARG A 61 -2.41 4.48 -17.42
C ARG A 61 -2.23 3.14 -18.15
N ARG A 62 -3.22 2.24 -18.06
CA ARG A 62 -3.19 0.95 -18.77
C ARG A 62 -3.17 1.13 -20.28
N GLN A 63 -3.95 2.07 -20.82
CA GLN A 63 -3.97 2.38 -22.25
C GLN A 63 -2.64 2.98 -22.73
N GLU A 64 -2.00 3.83 -21.91
CA GLU A 64 -0.68 4.39 -22.22
C GLU A 64 0.40 3.32 -22.26
N THR A 65 0.45 2.42 -21.25
CA THR A 65 1.42 1.33 -21.22
C THR A 65 1.21 0.31 -22.35
N GLY A 66 -0.04 0.02 -22.73
CA GLY A 66 -0.33 -0.85 -23.89
C GLY A 66 0.11 -0.26 -25.23
N ARG A 67 0.05 1.08 -25.39
CA ARG A 67 0.51 1.77 -26.61
C ARG A 67 2.04 1.86 -26.71
N GLU A 68 2.74 1.85 -25.57
CA GLU A 68 4.21 1.79 -25.53
C GLU A 68 4.74 0.39 -25.87
N GLU A 69 3.98 -0.68 -25.59
CA GLU A 69 4.35 -2.06 -25.97
C GLU A 69 4.09 -2.36 -27.46
N GLU A 70 3.05 -1.78 -28.09
CA GLU A 70 2.79 -1.94 -29.54
C GLU A 70 3.73 -1.11 -30.43
N ALA A 71 4.41 -0.10 -29.88
CA ALA A 71 5.33 0.78 -30.60
C ALA A 71 6.79 0.34 -30.57
N LYS A 72 7.08 -0.85 -30.03
CA LYS A 72 8.44 -1.42 -29.87
C LYS A 72 8.58 -2.75 -30.62
#